data_AF-A0A6L2M175-F1
#
_entry.id   AF-A0A6L2M175-F1
#
_cell.length_a   1.000
_cell.length_b   1.000
_cell.length_c   1.000
_cell.angle_alpha   90.00
_cell.angle_beta   90.00
_cell.angle_gamma   90.00
#
_symmetry.space_group_name_H-M   'P 1'
#
loop_
_entity.id
_entity.type
_entity.pdbx_description
1 polymer ?
#
loop_
_entity_poly.entity_id
_entity_poly.type
_entity_poly.pdbx_seq_one_letter_code
_entity_poly.pdbx_strand_id
1 'polypeptide(L)'
;MQCHVMKEIWINWYTRPALSMMNDIEEKRLITPGKTVLVEHTSGNMRISMAFMAALKVYRILLIGPSYTSLERRATMLSFGTDLIFADPTKAMRGTVKKAYDLLENTPDASML
;
A
#
# COMPACT_ATOMS: atom_id res chain seq x y z
N MET A 1 -15.78 0.43 -23.71
CA MET A 1 -16.03 1.07 -22.40
C MET A 1 -14.72 1.65 -21.90
N GLN A 2 -14.50 2.95 -22.11
CA GLN A 2 -13.24 3.62 -21.78
C GLN A 2 -13.22 3.85 -20.26
N CYS A 3 -12.50 3.00 -19.55
CA CYS A 3 -12.42 3.04 -18.09
C CYS A 3 -11.89 4.43 -17.66
N HIS A 4 -12.76 5.30 -17.16
CA HIS A 4 -12.40 6.64 -16.66
C HIS A 4 -11.31 6.56 -15.57
N VAL A 5 -11.28 5.44 -14.84
CA VAL A 5 -10.26 5.15 -13.83
C VAL A 5 -8.87 5.11 -14.45
N MET A 6 -8.70 4.62 -15.70
CA MET A 6 -7.39 4.61 -16.36
C MET A 6 -6.85 6.01 -16.69
N LYS A 7 -7.71 7.03 -16.80
CA LYS A 7 -7.27 8.43 -16.96
C LYS A 7 -6.74 9.03 -15.65
N GLU A 8 -7.28 8.61 -14.49
CA GLU A 8 -6.75 8.99 -13.17
C GLU A 8 -5.56 8.11 -12.72
N ILE A 9 -5.44 6.89 -13.25
CA ILE A 9 -4.39 5.90 -12.93
C ILE A 9 -3.06 6.20 -13.65
N TRP A 10 -2.98 7.17 -14.56
CA TRP A 10 -1.68 7.67 -15.03
C TRP A 10 -0.92 8.28 -13.86
N ILE A 11 -0.16 7.42 -13.16
CA ILE A 11 0.96 7.67 -12.26
C ILE A 11 0.99 9.14 -11.84
N ASN A 12 0.12 9.44 -10.88
CA ASN A 12 -0.02 10.78 -10.34
C ASN A 12 1.27 11.15 -9.57
N TRP A 13 1.30 12.38 -9.06
CA TRP A 13 2.45 12.90 -8.33
C TRP A 13 2.83 12.09 -7.09
N TYR A 14 1.95 11.24 -6.53
CA TYR A 14 2.26 10.33 -5.41
C TYR A 14 3.14 9.14 -5.79
N THR A 15 3.33 8.88 -7.08
CA THR A 15 4.17 7.75 -7.50
C THR A 15 5.66 8.02 -7.28
N ARG A 16 6.07 9.30 -7.37
CA ARG A 16 7.43 9.73 -7.06
C ARG A 16 7.80 9.51 -5.59
N PRO A 17 7.02 9.99 -4.59
CA PRO A 17 7.33 9.72 -3.19
C PRO A 17 7.21 8.24 -2.84
N ALA A 18 6.24 7.50 -3.39
CA ALA A 18 6.14 6.05 -3.15
C ALA A 18 7.41 5.30 -3.58
N LEU A 19 7.94 5.60 -4.77
CA LEU A 19 9.20 5.03 -5.24
C LEU A 19 10.39 5.48 -4.37
N SER A 20 10.42 6.76 -3.99
CA SER A 20 11.50 7.31 -3.16
C SER A 20 11.58 6.65 -1.78
N MET A 21 10.43 6.42 -1.13
CA MET A 21 10.37 5.75 0.18
C MET A 21 10.90 4.32 0.07
N MET A 22 10.45 3.55 -0.92
CA MET A 22 10.92 2.18 -1.13
C MET A 22 12.42 2.13 -1.44
N ASN A 23 12.92 3.01 -2.30
CA ASN A 23 14.34 3.06 -2.64
C ASN A 23 15.20 3.43 -1.42
N ASP A 24 14.79 4.40 -0.60
CA ASP A 24 15.54 4.80 0.60
C ASP A 24 15.74 3.63 1.58
N ILE A 25 14.71 2.84 1.83
CA ILE A 25 14.82 1.69 2.74
C ILE A 25 15.49 0.46 2.09
N GLU A 26 15.44 0.32 0.76
CA GLU A 26 16.25 -0.65 0.01
C GLU A 26 17.76 -0.32 0.08
N GLU A 27 18.12 0.95 -0.12
CA GLU A 27 19.51 1.44 -0.05
C GLU A 27 20.08 1.23 1.35
N LYS A 28 19.24 1.38 2.39
CA LYS A 28 19.58 1.06 3.79
C LYS A 28 19.58 -0.44 4.10
N ARG A 29 19.27 -1.30 3.13
CA ARG A 29 19.19 -2.77 3.24
C ARG A 29 18.21 -3.24 4.33
N LEU A 30 17.16 -2.46 4.58
CA LEU A 30 16.11 -2.81 5.55
C LEU A 30 15.06 -3.74 4.96
N ILE A 31 14.93 -3.76 3.63
CA ILE A 31 13.98 -4.60 2.92
C ILE A 31 14.66 -5.35 1.77
N THR A 32 14.06 -6.46 1.36
CA THR A 32 14.57 -7.32 0.28
C THR A 32 13.39 -7.77 -0.61
N PRO A 33 13.44 -7.52 -1.94
CA PRO A 33 12.42 -7.97 -2.87
C PRO A 33 12.17 -9.47 -2.77
N GLY A 34 10.91 -9.89 -2.88
CA GLY A 34 10.49 -11.29 -2.79
C GLY A 34 10.58 -11.92 -1.39
N LYS A 35 11.14 -11.23 -0.39
CA LYS A 35 11.21 -11.68 1.00
C LYS A 35 10.39 -10.80 1.93
N THR A 36 10.65 -9.50 1.93
CA THR A 36 10.01 -8.57 2.86
C THR A 36 8.53 -8.37 2.53
N VAL A 37 7.69 -8.36 3.55
CA VAL A 37 6.29 -7.92 3.44
C VAL A 37 6.19 -6.45 3.88
N LEU A 38 5.81 -5.56 2.97
CA LEU A 38 5.64 -4.15 3.29
C LEU A 38 4.31 -3.94 4.00
N VAL A 39 4.31 -3.13 5.07
CA VAL A 39 3.10 -2.76 5.82
C VAL A 39 3.00 -1.25 5.83
N GLU A 40 1.84 -0.71 5.46
CA GLU A 40 1.61 0.74 5.42
C GLU A 40 0.16 1.09 5.78
N HIS A 41 -0.02 2.18 6.53
CA HIS A 41 -1.33 2.76 6.80
C HIS A 41 -1.53 4.08 6.03
N THR A 42 -2.23 4.04 4.91
CA THR A 42 -2.43 5.27 4.13
C THR A 42 -3.81 5.33 3.48
N SER A 43 -4.13 6.48 2.89
CA SER A 43 -5.42 6.74 2.26
C SER A 43 -5.25 7.42 0.90
N GLY A 44 -6.31 7.38 0.10
CA GLY A 44 -6.33 8.03 -1.21
C GLY A 44 -5.33 7.43 -2.21
N ASN A 45 -4.79 8.30 -3.06
CA ASN A 45 -4.01 7.92 -4.23
C ASN A 45 -2.63 7.34 -3.90
N MET A 46 -2.06 7.65 -2.73
CA MET A 46 -0.80 7.07 -2.27
C MET A 46 -0.88 5.54 -2.20
N ARG A 47 -2.02 4.98 -1.76
CA ARG A 47 -2.23 3.52 -1.73
C ARG A 47 -2.10 2.89 -3.11
N ILE A 48 -2.68 3.52 -4.14
CA ILE A 48 -2.65 3.01 -5.51
C ILE A 48 -1.21 3.07 -6.04
N SER A 49 -0.50 4.17 -5.79
CA SER A 49 0.90 4.32 -6.18
C SER A 49 1.82 3.31 -5.49
N MET A 50 1.61 3.02 -4.20
CA MET A 50 2.38 2.03 -3.45
C MET A 50 2.06 0.60 -3.88
N ALA A 51 0.77 0.28 -4.11
CA ALA A 51 0.35 -1.00 -4.67
C ALA A 51 1.03 -1.27 -6.02
N PHE A 52 1.02 -0.26 -6.90
CA PHE A 52 1.68 -0.33 -8.20
C PHE A 52 3.20 -0.50 -8.08
N MET A 53 3.86 0.28 -7.22
CA MET A 53 5.32 0.21 -7.05
C MET A 53 5.78 -1.09 -6.38
N ALA A 54 5.03 -1.59 -5.39
CA ALA A 54 5.30 -2.87 -4.76
C ALA A 54 5.20 -4.01 -5.78
N ALA A 55 4.20 -3.99 -6.67
CA ALA A 55 4.06 -4.96 -7.73
C ALA A 55 5.26 -4.94 -8.71
N LEU A 56 5.69 -3.74 -9.14
CA LEU A 56 6.86 -3.59 -10.03
C LEU A 56 8.17 -4.05 -9.39
N LYS A 57 8.32 -3.81 -8.08
CA LYS A 57 9.53 -4.17 -7.33
C LYS A 57 9.45 -5.55 -6.66
N VAL A 58 8.40 -6.33 -6.94
CA VAL A 58 8.23 -7.70 -6.43
C VAL A 58 8.18 -7.75 -4.90
N TYR A 59 7.44 -6.82 -4.29
CA TYR A 59 7.08 -6.87 -2.87
C TYR A 59 5.63 -7.28 -2.69
N ARG A 60 5.38 -8.11 -1.68
CA ARG A 60 4.05 -8.21 -1.09
C ARG A 60 3.82 -6.98 -0.22
N ILE A 61 2.66 -6.34 -0.35
CA ILE A 61 2.31 -5.16 0.45
C ILE A 61 0.93 -5.31 1.08
N LEU A 62 0.84 -5.00 2.38
CA LEU A 62 -0.37 -4.91 3.17
C LEU A 62 -0.74 -3.43 3.32
N LEU A 63 -1.83 -2.99 2.68
CA LEU A 63 -2.30 -1.61 2.76
C LEU A 63 -3.51 -1.49 3.67
N ILE A 64 -3.28 -0.89 4.84
CA ILE A 64 -4.31 -0.59 5.82
C ILE A 64 -4.92 0.77 5.50
N GLY A 65 -6.24 0.85 5.44
CA GLY A 65 -6.92 2.12 5.24
C GLY A 65 -8.41 2.08 5.54
N PRO A 66 -9.12 3.19 5.29
CA PRO A 66 -10.55 3.27 5.55
C PRO A 66 -11.39 2.42 4.56
N SER A 67 -12.51 1.89 5.05
CA SER A 67 -13.45 1.06 4.29
C SER A 67 -14.22 1.84 3.20
N TYR A 68 -14.29 3.16 3.29
CA TYR A 68 -14.99 4.03 2.32
C TYR A 68 -14.23 4.28 1.00
N THR A 69 -13.14 3.55 0.75
CA THR A 69 -12.45 3.58 -0.56
C THR A 69 -13.39 3.04 -1.65
N SER A 70 -13.46 3.66 -2.84
CA SER A 70 -14.37 3.20 -3.91
C SER A 70 -14.06 1.78 -4.40
N LEU A 71 -15.06 1.09 -4.97
CA LEU A 71 -14.89 -0.28 -5.48
C LEU A 71 -13.85 -0.36 -6.59
N GLU A 72 -13.84 0.62 -7.50
CA GLU A 72 -12.92 0.68 -8.64
C GLU A 72 -11.47 0.83 -8.16
N ARG A 73 -11.24 1.69 -7.16
CA ARG A 73 -9.91 1.87 -6.56
C ARG A 73 -9.45 0.60 -5.85
N ARG A 74 -10.35 -0.08 -5.13
CA ARG A 74 -10.06 -1.39 -4.52
C ARG A 74 -9.71 -2.44 -5.57
N ALA A 75 -10.52 -2.57 -6.62
CA ALA A 75 -10.29 -3.51 -7.71
C ALA A 75 -8.93 -3.25 -8.40
N THR A 76 -8.59 -1.98 -8.61
CA THR A 76 -7.29 -1.58 -9.17
C THR A 76 -6.14 -2.07 -8.29
N MET A 77 -6.16 -1.79 -6.98
CA MET A 77 -5.09 -2.23 -6.08
C MET A 77 -5.01 -3.76 -5.95
N LEU A 78 -6.16 -4.44 -5.87
CA LEU A 78 -6.21 -5.90 -5.85
C LEU A 78 -5.61 -6.51 -7.12
N SER A 79 -5.79 -5.87 -8.28
CA SER A 79 -5.19 -6.33 -9.54
C SER A 79 -3.66 -6.23 -9.56
N PHE A 80 -3.07 -5.39 -8.70
CA PHE A 80 -1.62 -5.33 -8.48
C PHE A 80 -1.12 -6.37 -7.46
N GLY A 81 -1.98 -7.26 -6.94
CA GLY A 81 -1.60 -8.28 -5.96
C GLY A 81 -1.43 -7.73 -4.54
N THR A 82 -2.03 -6.58 -4.23
CA THR A 82 -1.97 -5.95 -2.91
C THR A 82 -3.03 -6.53 -1.96
N ASP A 83 -2.64 -6.76 -0.70
CA ASP A 83 -3.55 -7.12 0.38
C ASP A 83 -4.20 -5.87 0.97
N LEU A 84 -5.50 -5.67 0.73
CA LEU A 84 -6.25 -4.53 1.28
C LEU A 84 -6.86 -4.89 2.62
N ILE A 85 -6.50 -4.12 3.65
CA ILE A 85 -6.99 -4.31 5.02
C ILE A 85 -7.77 -3.07 5.44
N PHE A 86 -8.95 -3.28 6.00
CA PHE A 86 -9.80 -2.19 6.48
C PHE A 86 -9.78 -2.17 8.01
N ALA A 87 -9.48 -1.00 8.57
CA ALA A 87 -9.62 -0.78 10.01
C ALA A 87 -11.07 -0.43 10.36
N ASP A 88 -11.39 -0.60 11.64
CA ASP A 88 -12.68 -0.20 12.22
C ASP A 88 -12.93 1.29 11.98
N PRO A 89 -14.00 1.68 11.25
CA PRO A 89 -14.29 3.07 10.93
C PRO A 89 -14.54 3.93 12.18
N THR A 90 -14.96 3.34 13.30
CA THR A 90 -15.19 4.06 14.56
C THR A 90 -13.91 4.56 15.21
N LYS A 91 -12.75 3.98 14.86
CA LYS A 91 -11.44 4.28 15.44
C LYS A 91 -10.63 5.30 14.63
N ALA A 92 -11.20 5.81 13.54
CA ALA A 92 -10.57 6.75 12.61
C ALA A 92 -9.12 6.34 12.28
N MET A 93 -8.21 7.31 12.14
CA MET A 93 -6.80 7.05 11.79
C MET A 93 -6.04 6.27 12.89
N ARG A 94 -6.43 6.38 14.16
CA ARG A 94 -5.79 5.59 15.24
C ARG A 94 -6.01 4.10 15.03
N GLY A 95 -7.15 3.71 14.47
CA GLY A 95 -7.45 2.33 14.13
C GLY A 95 -6.54 1.75 13.05
N THR A 96 -6.21 2.52 12.02
CA THR A 96 -5.33 2.06 10.94
C THR A 96 -3.89 1.93 11.39
N VAL A 97 -3.40 2.88 12.20
CA VAL A 97 -2.05 2.83 12.79
C VAL A 97 -1.91 1.59 13.68
N LYS A 98 -2.84 1.40 14.63
CA LYS A 98 -2.81 0.22 15.52
C LYS A 98 -2.78 -1.07 14.72
N LYS A 99 -3.66 -1.18 13.71
CA LYS A 99 -3.73 -2.39 12.88
C LYS A 99 -2.44 -2.63 12.09
N ALA A 100 -1.76 -1.58 11.64
CA ALA A 100 -0.46 -1.70 10.96
C ALA A 100 0.62 -2.25 11.91
N TYR A 101 0.71 -1.74 13.14
CA TYR A 101 1.62 -2.30 14.15
C TYR A 101 1.27 -3.74 14.51
N ASP A 102 -0.02 -4.06 14.71
CA ASP A 102 -0.46 -5.43 14.96
C ASP A 102 -0.01 -6.38 13.81
N LEU A 103 -0.08 -5.92 12.55
CA LEU A 103 0.36 -6.70 11.40
C LEU A 103 1.87 -6.82 11.32
N LEU A 104 2.60 -5.75 11.65
CA LEU A 104 4.06 -5.73 11.70
C LEU A 104 4.58 -6.76 12.70
N GLU A 105 3.96 -6.86 13.88
CA GLU A 105 4.35 -7.82 14.92
C GLU A 105 4.02 -9.28 14.56
N ASN A 106 2.94 -9.50 13.80
CA ASN A 106 2.42 -10.85 13.52
C ASN A 106 2.73 -11.37 12.11
N THR A 107 3.44 -10.61 11.29
CA THR A 107 3.79 -11.00 9.92
C THR A 107 5.30 -11.24 9.81
N PRO A 108 5.75 -12.46 9.48
CA PRO A 108 7.16 -12.73 9.26
C PRO A 108 7.76 -11.84 8.17
N ASP A 109 9.01 -11.41 8.36
CA ASP A 109 9.75 -10.53 7.44
C ASP A 109 9.02 -9.20 7.11
N ALA A 110 8.10 -8.76 7.96
CA ALA A 110 7.39 -7.51 7.75
C ALA A 110 8.24 -6.30 8.08
N SER A 111 8.10 -5.25 7.27
CA SER A 111 8.72 -3.95 7.51
C SER A 111 7.70 -2.84 7.27
N MET A 112 7.71 -1.83 8.14
CA MET A 112 6.90 -0.62 7.94
C MET A 112 7.54 0.20 6.83
N LEU A 113 6.71 0.64 5.89
CA LEU A 113 7.09 1.60 4.84
C LEU A 113 6.73 3.02 5.25
#